data_AF-A0A3A0A9B3-F1
#
_entry.id   AF-A0A3A0A9B3-F1
#
_cell.length_a   1.000
_cell.length_b   1.000
_cell.length_c   1.000
_cell.angle_alpha   90.00
_cell.angle_beta   90.00
_cell.angle_gamma   90.00
#
_symmetry.space_group_name_H-M   'P 1'
#
loop_
_entity.id
_entity.type
_entity.pdbx_description
1 polymer ?
#
loop_
_entity_poly.entity_id
_entity_poly.type
_entity_poly.pdbx_seq_one_letter_code
_entity_poly.pdbx_strand_id
1 'polypeptide(L)'
;MIQRRALGHLNREPLYNTRAVAQQTNVPPDTFRAWERRYGIPRPFRTSGNQRLYSERDIGVVAWLRDRTAEGMTISQAVQRLRLEHPDILRDATSAPEYGGDERAPNASSRLEELQQRLVDALMDFDDFGSDRILDETIAQFSVEEACLSVIRPALCDIGDRWERGEIPAGLEHFATRVIMRRLSLIFNMVGGVSGRGKVVAVCAPGEEHEVGLMMLSIFLGRRNWRVI
;
A
#
# COMPACT_ATOMS: atom_id res chain seq x y z
N MET A 1 4.97 12.12 -24.21
CA MET A 1 4.35 13.45 -24.34
C MET A 1 2.81 13.32 -24.36
N ILE A 2 2.22 12.80 -23.28
CA ILE A 2 0.77 12.86 -23.05
C ILE A 2 0.59 14.01 -22.04
N GLN A 3 0.71 15.23 -22.56
CA GLN A 3 0.72 16.45 -21.77
C GLN A 3 -0.73 16.92 -21.57
N ARG A 4 -1.17 17.03 -20.31
CA ARG A 4 -2.30 17.86 -19.85
C ARG A 4 -3.63 17.75 -20.63
N ARG A 5 -4.06 16.58 -21.09
CA ARG A 5 -5.50 16.40 -21.39
C ARG A 5 -6.24 16.16 -20.08
N ALA A 6 -7.24 16.99 -19.79
CA ALA A 6 -8.14 16.76 -18.67
C ALA A 6 -8.76 15.36 -18.84
N LEU A 7 -8.50 14.48 -17.87
CA LEU A 7 -8.87 13.06 -17.90
C LEU A 7 -10.37 12.82 -18.18
N GLY A 8 -11.22 13.83 -18.00
CA GLY A 8 -12.65 13.81 -18.31
C GLY A 8 -13.00 13.74 -19.81
N HIS A 9 -12.09 14.08 -20.73
CA HIS A 9 -12.36 14.07 -22.18
C HIS A 9 -11.86 12.81 -22.92
N LEU A 10 -11.28 11.84 -22.22
CA LEU A 10 -10.72 10.63 -22.84
C LEU A 10 -11.82 9.62 -23.18
N ASN A 11 -11.68 8.94 -24.33
CA ASN A 11 -12.67 7.97 -24.80
C ASN A 11 -12.80 6.80 -23.79
N ARG A 12 -14.05 6.39 -23.53
CA ARG A 12 -14.41 5.34 -22.58
C ARG A 12 -14.63 3.97 -23.24
N GLU A 13 -14.55 3.88 -24.57
CA GLU A 13 -14.68 2.63 -25.30
C GLU A 13 -13.53 1.64 -24.96
N PRO A 14 -13.85 0.40 -24.55
CA PRO A 14 -12.85 -0.58 -24.15
C PRO A 14 -12.22 -1.25 -25.38
N LEU A 15 -11.19 -0.62 -25.94
CA LEU A 15 -10.52 -1.05 -27.18
C LEU A 15 -9.14 -1.66 -26.95
N TYR A 16 -8.48 -1.36 -25.83
CA TYR A 16 -7.07 -1.68 -25.62
C TYR A 16 -6.89 -2.92 -24.76
N ASN A 17 -5.99 -3.82 -25.18
CA ASN A 17 -5.62 -4.98 -24.37
C ASN A 17 -4.57 -4.63 -23.31
N THR A 18 -4.31 -5.56 -22.39
CA THR A 18 -3.32 -5.37 -21.29
C THR A 18 -1.92 -4.99 -21.82
N ARG A 19 -1.48 -5.54 -22.96
CA ARG A 19 -0.15 -5.22 -23.53
C ARG A 19 -0.08 -3.79 -24.03
N ALA A 20 -1.14 -3.31 -24.69
CA ALA A 20 -1.24 -1.94 -25.17
C ALA A 20 -1.16 -0.92 -24.03
N VAL A 21 -1.85 -1.18 -22.91
CA VAL A 21 -1.79 -0.32 -21.71
C VAL A 21 -0.37 -0.26 -21.16
N ALA A 22 0.31 -1.41 -21.02
CA ALA A 22 1.67 -1.47 -20.50
C ALA A 22 2.66 -0.71 -21.39
N GLN A 23 2.53 -0.82 -22.71
CA GLN A 23 3.39 -0.12 -23.67
C GLN A 23 3.17 1.40 -23.65
N GLN A 24 1.91 1.85 -23.55
CA GLN A 24 1.58 3.28 -23.56
C GLN A 24 1.85 3.98 -22.22
N THR A 25 1.70 3.27 -21.11
CA THR A 25 1.88 3.84 -19.76
C THR A 25 3.25 3.54 -19.17
N ASN A 26 4.04 2.63 -19.76
CA ASN A 26 5.29 2.13 -19.17
C ASN A 26 5.10 1.61 -17.72
N VAL A 27 3.87 1.23 -17.35
CA VAL A 27 3.53 0.63 -16.07
C VAL A 27 3.36 -0.88 -16.27
N PRO A 28 4.03 -1.73 -15.48
CA PRO A 28 3.88 -3.18 -15.61
C PRO A 28 2.42 -3.64 -15.42
N PRO A 29 1.95 -4.66 -16.16
CA PRO A 29 0.60 -5.20 -16.05
C PRO A 29 0.16 -5.53 -14.62
N ASP A 30 1.04 -6.13 -13.84
CA ASP A 30 0.70 -6.54 -12.49
C ASP A 30 0.54 -5.35 -11.54
N THR A 31 1.17 -4.22 -11.85
CA THR A 31 1.06 -2.97 -11.08
C THR A 31 -0.33 -2.34 -11.23
N PHE A 32 -0.82 -2.13 -12.44
CA PHE A 32 -2.17 -1.55 -12.61
C PHE A 32 -3.29 -2.56 -12.33
N ARG A 33 -3.03 -3.88 -12.41
CA ARG A 33 -3.94 -4.91 -11.90
C ARG A 33 -4.01 -4.92 -10.37
N ALA A 34 -2.90 -4.66 -9.70
CA ALA A 34 -2.90 -4.47 -8.25
C ALA A 34 -3.71 -3.23 -7.88
N TRP A 35 -3.63 -2.14 -8.66
CA TRP A 35 -4.47 -0.96 -8.45
C TRP A 35 -5.97 -1.24 -8.71
N GLU A 36 -6.31 -1.96 -9.78
CA GLU A 36 -7.68 -2.44 -10.08
C GLU A 36 -8.24 -3.19 -8.86
N ARG A 37 -7.46 -4.14 -8.32
CA ARG A 37 -7.88 -4.98 -7.20
C ARG A 37 -8.00 -4.22 -5.88
N ARG A 38 -7.07 -3.31 -5.59
CA ARG A 38 -6.98 -2.60 -4.29
C ARG A 38 -7.88 -1.37 -4.21
N TYR A 39 -8.04 -0.65 -5.31
CA TYR A 39 -8.71 0.65 -5.34
C TYR A 39 -9.89 0.73 -6.31
N GLY A 40 -10.14 -0.36 -7.04
CA GLY A 40 -11.18 -0.42 -8.06
C GLY A 40 -10.90 0.48 -9.26
N ILE A 41 -9.63 0.82 -9.54
CA ILE A 41 -9.20 1.64 -10.68
C ILE A 41 -7.84 1.17 -11.25
N PRO A 42 -7.64 1.12 -12.57
CA PRO A 42 -8.65 1.31 -13.63
C PRO A 42 -9.76 0.25 -13.58
N ARG A 43 -10.87 0.47 -14.30
CA ARG A 43 -12.02 -0.46 -14.34
C ARG A 43 -12.16 -1.06 -15.73
N PRO A 44 -11.32 -2.04 -16.10
CA PRO A 44 -11.39 -2.64 -17.41
C PRO A 44 -12.72 -3.38 -17.63
N PHE A 45 -13.24 -3.28 -18.84
CA PHE A 45 -14.34 -4.13 -19.30
C PHE A 45 -13.85 -5.58 -19.44
N ARG A 46 -14.70 -6.54 -19.07
CA ARG A 46 -14.42 -7.96 -19.30
C ARG A 46 -15.31 -8.48 -20.41
N THR A 47 -14.70 -9.07 -21.44
CA THR A 47 -15.44 -9.74 -22.52
C THR A 47 -16.07 -11.04 -22.02
N SER A 48 -16.97 -11.64 -22.81
CA SER A 48 -17.54 -12.98 -22.56
C SER A 48 -16.48 -14.08 -22.41
N GLY A 49 -15.31 -13.90 -23.02
CA GLY A 49 -14.13 -14.76 -22.86
C GLY A 49 -13.24 -14.41 -21.65
N ASN A 50 -13.74 -13.59 -20.71
CA ASN A 50 -13.04 -13.12 -19.51
C ASN A 50 -11.73 -12.35 -19.80
N GLN A 51 -11.58 -11.78 -20.99
CA GLN A 51 -10.41 -10.96 -21.33
C GLN A 51 -10.64 -9.50 -20.91
N ARG A 52 -9.61 -8.86 -20.37
CA ARG A 52 -9.65 -7.45 -19.94
C ARG A 52 -9.38 -6.52 -21.12
N LEU A 53 -10.32 -5.62 -21.35
CA LEU A 53 -10.22 -4.50 -22.29
C LEU A 53 -10.26 -3.18 -21.52
N TYR A 54 -9.40 -2.26 -21.91
CA TYR A 54 -9.18 -0.97 -21.29
C TYR A 54 -9.58 0.13 -22.25
N SER A 55 -10.08 1.22 -21.71
CA SER A 55 -10.39 2.44 -22.45
C SER A 55 -9.19 3.39 -22.50
N GLU A 56 -9.26 4.40 -23.37
CA GLU A 56 -8.28 5.50 -23.38
C GLU A 56 -8.28 6.23 -22.02
N ARG A 57 -9.45 6.34 -21.39
CA ARG A 57 -9.59 6.83 -20.02
C ARG A 57 -8.81 5.97 -19.01
N ASP A 58 -8.91 4.64 -19.07
CA ASP A 58 -8.17 3.76 -18.16
C ASP A 58 -6.66 3.93 -18.31
N ILE A 59 -6.18 4.07 -19.55
CA ILE A 59 -4.78 4.36 -19.87
C ILE A 59 -4.37 5.70 -19.24
N GLY A 60 -5.22 6.72 -19.38
CA GLY A 60 -5.01 8.03 -18.76
C GLY A 60 -4.93 7.96 -17.23
N VAL A 61 -5.80 7.19 -16.58
CA VAL A 61 -5.79 6.97 -15.13
C VAL A 61 -4.49 6.29 -14.70
N VAL A 62 -4.07 5.23 -15.39
CA VAL A 62 -2.82 4.51 -15.08
C VAL A 62 -1.60 5.43 -15.24
N ALA A 63 -1.55 6.22 -16.32
CA ALA A 63 -0.47 7.19 -16.54
C ALA A 63 -0.46 8.29 -15.46
N TRP A 64 -1.63 8.80 -15.09
CA TRP A 64 -1.74 9.84 -14.07
C TRP A 64 -1.31 9.34 -12.69
N LEU A 65 -1.71 8.12 -12.30
CA LEU A 65 -1.29 7.51 -11.04
C LEU A 65 0.23 7.30 -11.00
N ARG A 66 0.80 6.78 -12.09
CA ARG A 66 2.27 6.68 -12.24
C ARG A 66 2.94 8.04 -12.00
N ASP A 67 2.47 9.09 -12.65
CA ASP A 67 3.10 10.42 -12.57
C ASP A 67 3.01 11.01 -11.16
N ARG A 68 1.85 10.91 -10.49
CA ARG A 68 1.72 11.36 -9.09
C ARG A 68 2.62 10.57 -8.14
N THR A 69 2.79 9.28 -8.38
CA THR A 69 3.71 8.48 -7.55
C THR A 69 5.18 8.77 -7.81
N ALA A 70 5.54 9.13 -9.04
CA ALA A 70 6.87 9.62 -9.35
C ALA A 70 7.16 10.97 -8.67
N GLU A 71 6.12 11.78 -8.44
CA GLU A 71 6.19 13.05 -7.67
C GLU A 71 6.20 12.85 -6.14
N GLY A 72 6.29 11.60 -5.66
CA GLY A 72 6.44 11.28 -4.24
C GLY A 72 5.13 11.00 -3.49
N MET A 73 3.99 11.00 -4.18
CA MET A 73 2.71 10.62 -3.58
C MET A 73 2.61 9.10 -3.42
N THR A 74 1.98 8.62 -2.34
CA THR A 74 1.64 7.19 -2.27
C THR A 74 0.53 6.87 -3.27
N ILE A 75 0.43 5.62 -3.75
CA ILE A 75 -0.67 5.23 -4.66
C ILE A 75 -2.03 5.52 -4.03
N SER A 76 -2.20 5.26 -2.72
CA SER A 76 -3.46 5.55 -2.01
C SER A 76 -3.81 7.03 -2.03
N GLN A 77 -2.84 7.91 -1.74
CA GLN A 77 -3.02 9.36 -1.82
C GLN A 77 -3.32 9.81 -3.26
N ALA A 78 -2.64 9.24 -4.25
CA ALA A 78 -2.88 9.53 -5.66
C ALA A 78 -4.30 9.14 -6.05
N VAL A 79 -4.75 7.94 -5.67
CA VAL A 79 -6.13 7.50 -5.85
C VAL A 79 -7.11 8.46 -5.19
N GLN A 80 -6.91 8.82 -3.91
CA GLN A 80 -7.81 9.74 -3.20
C GLN A 80 -7.90 11.11 -3.88
N ARG A 81 -6.75 11.64 -4.30
CA ARG A 81 -6.67 12.90 -5.03
C ARG A 81 -7.36 12.84 -6.38
N LEU A 82 -7.21 11.73 -7.11
CA LEU A 82 -7.94 11.47 -8.35
C LEU A 82 -9.45 11.50 -8.15
N ARG A 83 -9.96 10.95 -7.02
CA ARG A 83 -11.38 10.96 -6.69
C ARG A 83 -11.92 12.36 -6.42
N LEU A 84 -11.11 13.23 -5.81
CA LEU A 84 -11.47 14.60 -5.48
C LEU A 84 -11.40 15.53 -6.70
N GLU A 85 -10.33 15.43 -7.50
CA GLU A 85 -10.09 16.30 -8.65
C GLU A 85 -10.93 15.92 -9.87
N HIS A 86 -11.33 14.65 -9.96
CA HIS A 86 -12.06 14.13 -11.12
C HIS A 86 -13.22 13.20 -10.72
N PRO A 87 -14.27 13.71 -10.06
CA PRO A 87 -15.43 12.91 -9.65
C PRO A 87 -16.16 12.27 -10.84
N ASP A 88 -16.17 12.94 -12.00
CA ASP A 88 -16.86 12.48 -13.21
C ASP A 88 -16.18 11.28 -13.89
N ILE A 89 -14.90 11.03 -13.58
CA ILE A 89 -14.22 9.80 -13.97
C ILE A 89 -14.97 8.63 -13.33
N LEU A 90 -15.41 8.72 -12.08
CA LEU A 90 -16.06 7.60 -11.39
C LEU A 90 -17.57 7.49 -11.61
N ARG A 91 -18.20 8.49 -12.22
CA ARG A 91 -19.62 8.48 -12.55
C ARG A 91 -19.86 7.73 -13.89
N ASP A 92 -20.70 6.71 -13.79
CA ASP A 92 -21.37 5.90 -14.81
C ASP A 92 -20.63 4.73 -15.50
N ALA A 93 -21.14 3.52 -15.22
CA ALA A 93 -22.23 2.96 -16.03
C ALA A 93 -23.42 2.53 -15.13
N THR A 94 -24.55 3.21 -15.31
CA THR A 94 -25.90 2.78 -14.94
C THR A 94 -26.33 1.57 -15.80
N SER A 95 -27.24 0.73 -15.27
CA SER A 95 -27.76 -0.60 -15.74
C SER A 95 -26.94 -1.82 -15.26
N ALA A 96 -27.41 -2.80 -14.48
CA ALA A 96 -28.68 -3.24 -13.87
C ALA A 96 -28.35 -4.35 -12.81
N PRO A 97 -29.30 -5.02 -12.12
CA PRO A 97 -30.52 -4.57 -11.43
C PRO A 97 -30.35 -4.55 -9.89
N GLU A 98 -31.32 -3.95 -9.21
CA GLU A 98 -31.46 -3.95 -7.75
C GLU A 98 -31.55 -5.39 -7.19
N TYR A 99 -30.61 -5.73 -6.30
CA TYR A 99 -30.87 -6.66 -5.21
C TYR A 99 -30.46 -5.94 -3.92
N GLY A 100 -31.44 -5.75 -3.04
CA GLY A 100 -31.26 -5.17 -1.72
C GLY A 100 -30.26 -5.99 -0.89
N GLY A 101 -29.42 -5.27 -0.17
CA GLY A 101 -28.37 -5.83 0.66
C GLY A 101 -27.50 -4.70 1.16
N ASP A 102 -27.98 -4.05 2.21
CA ASP A 102 -27.24 -3.12 3.03
C ASP A 102 -26.01 -3.85 3.59
N GLU A 103 -24.81 -3.58 3.06
CA GLU A 103 -23.51 -3.89 3.67
C GLU A 103 -22.40 -3.25 2.83
N ARG A 104 -21.98 -2.04 3.22
CA ARG A 104 -20.75 -1.42 2.70
C ARG A 104 -19.57 -2.32 3.06
N ALA A 105 -19.01 -3.02 2.07
CA ALA A 105 -17.71 -3.66 2.23
C ALA A 105 -16.71 -2.62 2.80
N PRO A 106 -16.00 -2.91 3.90
CA PRO A 106 -15.04 -1.98 4.48
C PRO A 106 -14.00 -1.62 3.42
N ASN A 107 -13.79 -0.32 3.22
CA ASN A 107 -12.79 0.14 2.27
C ASN A 107 -11.39 -0.27 2.78
N ALA A 108 -10.41 -0.45 1.87
CA ALA A 108 -9.08 -0.92 2.27
C ALA A 108 -8.40 -0.03 3.33
N SER A 109 -8.71 1.28 3.34
CA SER A 109 -8.25 2.20 4.39
C SER A 109 -8.86 1.87 5.75
N SER A 110 -10.18 1.64 5.83
CA SER A 110 -10.86 1.29 7.07
C SER A 110 -10.38 -0.05 7.62
N ARG A 111 -9.98 -1.00 6.76
CA ARG A 111 -9.40 -2.27 7.20
C ARG A 111 -7.99 -2.10 7.77
N LEU A 112 -7.16 -1.25 7.16
CA LEU A 112 -5.82 -0.95 7.68
C LEU A 112 -5.89 -0.20 9.02
N GLU A 113 -6.83 0.74 9.15
CA GLU A 113 -7.13 1.43 10.41
C GLU A 113 -7.59 0.45 11.50
N GLU A 114 -8.49 -0.49 11.16
CA GLU A 114 -8.93 -1.54 12.08
C GLU A 114 -7.76 -2.44 12.53
N LEU A 115 -6.90 -2.87 11.61
CA LEU A 115 -5.74 -3.70 11.93
C LEU A 115 -4.70 -2.94 12.77
N GLN A 116 -4.52 -1.65 12.51
CA GLN A 116 -3.67 -0.78 13.32
C GLN A 116 -4.19 -0.67 14.74
N GLN A 117 -5.49 -0.40 14.92
CA GLN A 117 -6.08 -0.30 16.25
C GLN A 117 -5.99 -1.63 17.01
N ARG A 118 -6.34 -2.75 16.34
CA ARG A 118 -6.21 -4.09 16.93
C ARG A 118 -4.78 -4.42 17.34
N LEU A 119 -3.79 -3.97 16.56
CA LEU A 119 -2.38 -4.17 16.90
C LEU A 119 -1.99 -3.34 18.13
N VAL A 120 -2.41 -2.07 18.21
CA VAL A 120 -2.19 -1.24 19.41
C VAL A 120 -2.80 -1.89 20.64
N ASP A 121 -4.05 -2.34 20.55
CA ASP A 121 -4.76 -2.96 21.67
C ASP A 121 -4.03 -4.23 22.15
N ALA A 122 -3.62 -5.12 21.23
CA ALA A 122 -2.87 -6.33 21.57
C ALA A 122 -1.50 -6.01 22.22
N LEU A 123 -0.81 -4.97 21.74
CA LEU A 123 0.46 -4.53 22.30
C LEU A 123 0.30 -3.92 23.69
N MET A 124 -0.79 -3.17 23.93
CA MET A 124 -1.13 -2.60 25.23
C MET A 124 -1.41 -3.68 26.28
N ASP A 125 -1.99 -4.81 25.84
CA ASP A 125 -2.33 -5.96 26.69
C ASP A 125 -1.17 -6.95 26.89
N PHE A 126 0.04 -6.64 26.39
CA PHE A 126 1.20 -7.56 26.35
C PHE A 126 0.91 -8.90 25.63
N ASP A 127 -0.05 -8.91 24.70
CA ASP A 127 -0.43 -10.10 23.94
C ASP A 127 0.54 -10.32 22.76
N ASP A 128 1.69 -10.95 23.06
CA ASP A 128 2.72 -11.28 22.08
C ASP A 128 2.17 -12.14 20.92
N PHE A 129 1.32 -13.12 21.25
CA PHE A 129 0.76 -14.05 20.28
C PHE A 129 -0.30 -13.40 19.39
N GLY A 130 -1.22 -12.63 19.99
CA GLY A 130 -2.23 -11.87 19.26
C GLY A 130 -1.60 -10.83 18.33
N SER A 131 -0.55 -10.16 18.80
CA SER A 131 0.23 -9.21 18.00
C SER A 131 0.84 -9.88 16.77
N ASP A 132 1.48 -11.04 16.92
CA ASP A 132 2.03 -11.79 15.80
C ASP A 132 0.96 -12.22 14.79
N ARG A 133 -0.18 -12.71 15.28
CA ARG A 133 -1.31 -13.11 14.42
C ARG A 133 -1.85 -11.93 13.61
N ILE A 134 -1.93 -10.74 14.19
CA ILE A 134 -2.38 -9.52 13.49
C ILE A 134 -1.35 -9.10 12.44
N LEU A 135 -0.05 -9.19 12.75
CA LEU A 135 1.02 -8.89 11.79
C LEU A 135 1.01 -9.87 10.62
N ASP A 136 0.84 -11.17 10.87
CA ASP A 136 0.68 -12.21 9.84
C ASP A 136 -0.54 -11.95 8.96
N GLU A 137 -1.69 -11.64 9.58
CA GLU A 137 -2.92 -11.27 8.88
C GLU A 137 -2.70 -10.05 7.97
N THR A 138 -1.99 -9.03 8.49
CA THR A 138 -1.72 -7.79 7.77
C THR A 138 -0.83 -8.03 6.55
N ILE A 139 0.26 -8.78 6.70
CA ILE A 139 1.21 -9.05 5.61
C ILE A 139 0.61 -10.03 4.58
N ALA A 140 -0.33 -10.90 4.99
CA ALA A 140 -1.07 -11.75 4.07
C ALA A 140 -2.07 -10.98 3.19
N GLN A 141 -2.67 -9.92 3.73
CA GLN A 141 -3.70 -9.12 3.04
C GLN A 141 -3.14 -7.91 2.29
N PHE A 142 -2.03 -7.34 2.77
CA PHE A 142 -1.46 -6.09 2.26
C PHE A 142 0.01 -6.25 1.89
N SER A 143 0.56 -5.32 1.11
CA SER A 143 2.00 -5.31 0.85
C SER A 143 2.80 -5.01 2.11
N VAL A 144 4.06 -5.45 2.14
CA VAL A 144 4.99 -5.14 3.23
C VAL A 144 5.09 -3.63 3.47
N GLU A 145 5.14 -2.83 2.40
CA GLU A 145 5.13 -1.37 2.49
C GLU A 145 3.87 -0.81 3.16
N GLU A 146 2.68 -1.32 2.84
CA GLU A 146 1.42 -0.90 3.46
C GLU A 146 1.36 -1.32 4.93
N ALA A 147 1.73 -2.57 5.25
CA ALA A 147 1.81 -3.07 6.62
C ALA A 147 2.77 -2.21 7.46
N CYS A 148 3.93 -1.88 6.92
CA CYS A 148 4.92 -1.04 7.57
C CYS A 148 4.41 0.40 7.78
N LEU A 149 3.91 1.05 6.74
CA LEU A 149 3.60 2.50 6.77
C LEU A 149 2.22 2.84 7.32
N SER A 150 1.27 1.92 7.27
CA SER A 150 -0.14 2.17 7.63
C SER A 150 -0.58 1.43 8.90
N VAL A 151 0.18 0.43 9.36
CA VAL A 151 -0.15 -0.36 10.55
C VAL A 151 0.96 -0.29 11.58
N ILE A 152 2.17 -0.75 11.23
CA ILE A 152 3.30 -0.85 12.17
C ILE A 152 3.77 0.54 12.64
N ARG A 153 4.10 1.45 11.71
CA ARG A 153 4.57 2.79 12.06
C ARG A 153 3.55 3.57 12.89
N PRO A 154 2.27 3.69 12.47
CA PRO A 154 1.29 4.42 13.27
C PRO A 154 1.03 3.78 14.64
N ALA A 155 1.06 2.45 14.75
CA ALA A 155 0.95 1.77 16.04
C ALA A 155 2.11 2.13 16.98
N LEU A 156 3.37 2.07 16.52
CA LEU A 156 4.52 2.45 17.34
C LEU A 156 4.53 3.94 17.70
N CYS A 157 4.12 4.83 16.79
CA CYS A 157 3.97 6.25 17.11
C CYS A 157 2.91 6.48 18.20
N ASP A 158 1.74 5.83 18.12
CA ASP A 158 0.72 5.96 19.16
C ASP A 158 1.24 5.47 20.52
N ILE A 159 1.92 4.32 20.56
CA ILE A 159 2.53 3.79 21.78
C ILE A 159 3.60 4.76 22.33
N GLY A 160 4.48 5.27 21.47
CA GLY A 160 5.51 6.24 21.84
C GLY A 160 4.92 7.54 22.40
N ASP A 161 3.88 8.08 21.75
CA ASP A 161 3.19 9.29 22.18
C ASP A 161 2.51 9.09 23.55
N ARG A 162 1.90 7.90 23.80
CA ARG A 162 1.32 7.55 25.12
C ARG A 162 2.39 7.46 26.20
N TRP A 163 3.56 6.90 25.88
CA TRP A 163 4.69 6.83 26.80
C TRP A 163 5.25 8.23 27.13
N GLU A 164 5.43 9.08 26.13
CA GLU A 164 5.92 10.46 26.32
C GLU A 164 4.97 11.26 27.22
N ARG A 165 3.65 11.02 27.10
CA ARG A 165 2.63 11.60 27.99
C ARG A 165 2.56 10.97 29.40
N GLY A 166 3.32 9.90 29.66
CA GLY A 166 3.34 9.19 30.95
C GLY A 166 2.11 8.31 31.20
N GLU A 167 1.36 7.97 30.15
CA GLU A 167 0.14 7.14 30.25
C GLU A 167 0.47 5.65 30.38
N ILE A 168 1.65 5.24 29.89
CA ILE A 168 2.13 3.86 29.91
C ILE A 168 3.58 3.78 30.40
N PRO A 169 4.01 2.65 30.98
CA PRO A 169 5.39 2.46 31.40
C PRO A 169 6.34 2.24 30.21
N ALA A 170 7.61 2.62 30.35
CA ALA A 170 8.66 2.37 29.36
C ALA A 170 8.78 0.87 28.99
N GLY A 171 8.51 -0.03 29.93
CA GLY A 171 8.52 -1.48 29.67
C GLY A 171 7.51 -1.94 28.62
N LEU A 172 6.38 -1.23 28.48
CA LEU A 172 5.36 -1.51 27.46
C LEU A 172 5.84 -1.04 26.08
N GLU A 173 6.41 0.17 26.00
CA GLU A 173 7.04 0.66 24.77
C GLU A 173 8.13 -0.30 24.29
N HIS A 174 9.05 -0.69 25.18
CA HIS A 174 10.12 -1.62 24.85
C HIS A 174 9.59 -2.99 24.41
N PHE A 175 8.53 -3.49 25.05
CA PHE A 175 7.86 -4.72 24.62
C PHE A 175 7.33 -4.57 23.19
N ALA A 176 6.59 -3.50 22.90
CA ALA A 176 6.02 -3.26 21.59
C ALA A 176 7.09 -3.17 20.50
N THR A 177 8.13 -2.37 20.73
CA THR A 177 9.27 -2.23 19.82
C THR A 177 9.96 -3.58 19.57
N ARG A 178 10.11 -4.43 20.59
CA ARG A 178 10.69 -5.79 20.43
C ARG A 178 9.83 -6.71 19.58
N VAL A 179 8.51 -6.73 19.77
CA VAL A 179 7.59 -7.54 18.96
C VAL A 179 7.69 -7.14 17.49
N ILE A 180 7.65 -5.84 17.20
CA ILE A 180 7.79 -5.32 15.84
C ILE A 180 9.17 -5.65 15.25
N MET A 181 10.25 -5.45 16.00
CA MET A 181 11.60 -5.74 15.53
C MET A 181 11.81 -7.22 15.20
N ARG A 182 11.24 -8.13 16.00
CA ARG A 182 11.23 -9.58 15.70
C ARG A 182 10.59 -9.85 14.35
N ARG A 183 9.42 -9.26 14.10
CA ARG A 183 8.69 -9.42 12.83
C ARG A 183 9.47 -8.83 11.64
N LEU A 184 9.98 -7.61 11.76
CA LEU A 184 10.73 -6.97 10.69
C LEU A 184 12.01 -7.74 10.35
N SER A 185 12.69 -8.31 11.36
CA SER A 185 13.87 -9.14 11.16
C SER A 185 13.57 -10.39 10.32
N LEU A 186 12.43 -11.05 10.56
CA LEU A 186 11.98 -12.18 9.74
C LEU A 186 11.73 -11.76 8.30
N ILE A 187 11.09 -10.61 8.08
CA ILE A 187 10.85 -10.08 6.74
C ILE A 187 12.17 -9.76 6.05
N PHE A 188 13.09 -9.08 6.74
CA PHE A 188 14.39 -8.69 6.21
C PHE A 188 15.18 -9.92 5.70
N ASN A 189 15.19 -11.01 6.46
CA ASN A 189 15.84 -12.26 6.07
C ASN A 189 15.25 -12.87 4.77
N MET A 190 13.98 -12.61 4.46
CA MET A 190 13.33 -13.12 3.24
C MET A 190 13.63 -12.30 1.98
N VAL A 191 14.02 -11.02 2.11
CA VAL A 191 14.29 -10.13 0.96
C VAL A 191 15.77 -10.02 0.56
N GLY A 192 16.66 -10.70 1.28
CA GLY A 192 18.10 -10.74 0.96
C GLY A 192 18.43 -11.61 -0.27
N GLY A 193 18.61 -10.99 -1.44
CA GLY A 193 19.00 -11.65 -2.69
C GLY A 193 20.48 -11.50 -3.07
N VAL A 194 21.08 -12.56 -3.61
CA VAL A 194 22.52 -12.75 -3.91
C VAL A 194 23.04 -11.93 -5.12
N SER A 195 22.17 -11.21 -5.83
CA SER A 195 22.54 -10.42 -7.02
C SER A 195 21.70 -9.13 -7.08
N GLY A 196 22.24 -8.06 -6.51
CA GLY A 196 21.55 -6.77 -6.39
C GLY A 196 22.12 -5.68 -7.32
N ARG A 197 21.34 -4.60 -7.49
CA ARG A 197 21.70 -3.37 -8.24
C ARG A 197 22.90 -2.62 -7.65
N GLY A 198 23.35 -3.01 -6.46
CA GLY A 198 24.43 -2.41 -5.69
C GLY A 198 24.34 -2.84 -4.23
N LYS A 199 25.30 -2.39 -3.42
CA LYS A 199 25.35 -2.62 -1.98
C LYS A 199 24.99 -1.33 -1.24
N VAL A 200 24.14 -1.42 -0.23
CA VAL A 200 23.81 -0.35 0.71
C VAL A 200 24.22 -0.81 2.10
N VAL A 201 24.86 0.07 2.87
CA VAL A 201 25.13 -0.15 4.29
C VAL A 201 24.17 0.73 5.07
N ALA A 202 23.35 0.11 5.91
CA ALA A 202 22.34 0.79 6.72
C ALA A 202 22.79 0.80 8.18
N VAL A 203 23.10 1.98 8.72
CA VAL A 203 23.57 2.15 10.11
C VAL A 203 22.89 3.34 10.77
N CYS A 204 22.58 3.19 12.07
CA CYS A 204 22.18 4.30 12.92
C CYS A 204 23.40 5.17 13.29
N ALA A 205 23.16 6.42 13.66
CA ALA A 205 24.22 7.28 14.20
C ALA A 205 24.68 6.78 15.59
N PRO A 206 25.89 7.12 16.05
CA PRO A 206 26.35 6.75 17.39
C PRO A 206 25.37 7.25 18.47
N GLY A 207 24.87 6.33 19.30
CA GLY A 207 23.90 6.62 20.37
C GLY A 207 22.45 6.70 19.91
N GLU A 208 22.15 6.43 18.64
CA GLU A 208 20.77 6.36 18.12
C GLU A 208 20.23 4.93 18.23
N GLU A 209 19.22 4.72 19.06
CA GLU A 209 18.61 3.42 19.34
C GLU A 209 17.33 3.16 18.50
N HIS A 210 16.82 4.15 17.75
CA HIS A 210 15.59 4.02 16.95
C HIS A 210 15.83 3.26 15.63
N GLU A 211 16.06 1.95 15.72
CA GLU A 211 16.43 1.10 14.58
C GLU A 211 15.25 0.71 13.67
N VAL A 212 14.01 0.80 14.16
CA VAL A 212 12.81 0.31 13.45
C VAL A 212 12.66 0.95 12.05
N GLY A 213 12.81 2.27 11.97
CA GLY A 213 12.68 2.99 10.70
C GLY A 213 13.77 2.60 9.70
N LEU A 214 15.00 2.41 10.18
CA LEU A 214 16.12 1.95 9.37
C LEU A 214 15.87 0.52 8.86
N MET A 215 15.37 -0.37 9.71
CA MET A 215 15.02 -1.75 9.33
C MET A 215 13.92 -1.78 8.25
N MET A 216 12.87 -0.97 8.39
CA MET A 216 11.82 -0.84 7.37
C MET A 216 12.40 -0.38 6.03
N LEU A 217 13.28 0.63 6.04
CA LEU A 217 13.95 1.11 4.83
C LEU A 217 14.81 0.01 4.20
N SER A 218 15.58 -0.72 5.00
CA SER A 218 16.41 -1.85 4.56
C SER A 218 15.58 -2.93 3.88
N ILE A 219 14.41 -3.26 4.42
CA ILE A 219 13.44 -4.18 3.79
C ILE A 219 12.97 -3.63 2.44
N PHE A 220 12.59 -2.35 2.37
CA PHE A 220 12.09 -1.74 1.13
C PHE A 220 13.14 -1.69 0.02
N LEU A 221 14.40 -1.48 0.39
CA LEU A 221 15.54 -1.54 -0.52
C LEU A 221 15.83 -2.97 -0.98
N GLY A 222 15.81 -3.95 -0.06
CA GLY A 222 15.93 -5.38 -0.39
C GLY A 222 14.89 -5.84 -1.41
N ARG A 223 13.63 -5.43 -1.22
CA ARG A 223 12.51 -5.67 -2.16
C ARG A 223 12.72 -5.05 -3.55
N ARG A 224 13.59 -4.05 -3.66
CA ARG A 224 13.98 -3.37 -4.91
C ARG A 224 15.30 -3.91 -5.48
N ASN A 225 15.72 -5.08 -5.01
CA ASN A 225 16.95 -5.78 -5.39
C ASN A 225 18.23 -5.01 -5.02
N TRP A 226 18.24 -4.28 -3.91
CA TRP A 226 19.49 -3.81 -3.30
C TRP A 226 20.00 -4.84 -2.30
N ARG A 227 21.32 -5.06 -2.26
CA ARG A 227 21.92 -5.84 -1.18
C ARG A 227 22.18 -4.91 -0.01
N VAL A 228 21.31 -4.95 1.00
CA VAL A 228 21.46 -4.18 2.22
C VAL A 228 22.25 -4.98 3.24
N ILE A 229 23.21 -4.33 3.89
CA ILE A 229 24.02 -4.85 4.99
C ILE A 229 23.81 -3.94 6.19
#